data_AF-A0A432QHK1-F1
#
_entry.id   AF-A0A432QHK1-F1
#
_cell.length_a   1.000
_cell.length_b   1.000
_cell.length_c   1.000
_cell.angle_alpha   90.00
_cell.angle_beta   90.00
_cell.angle_gamma   90.00
#
_symmetry.space_group_name_H-M   'P 1'
#
loop_
_entity.id
_entity.type
_entity.pdbx_description
1 polymer ?
#
loop_
_entity_poly.entity_id
_entity_poly.type
_entity_poly.pdbx_seq_one_letter_code
_entity_poly.pdbx_strand_id
1 'polypeptide(L)'
;MALPEVTIYTDGACSPNPGVGGWAAVLLKNGCVYRELSGREEATTNNRMELAAALHGLLSLRKPHRVVVITDSTYVKNGICSWMSAWKRRGWLTAARQPVRNRDLWEQLDQVITHH
;
A
#
# COMPACT_ATOMS: atom_id res chain seq x y z
N MET A 1 9.34 -25.13 -4.95
CA MET A 1 7.94 -24.99 -5.39
C MET A 1 7.69 -23.54 -5.71
N ALA A 2 6.91 -23.23 -6.75
CA ALA A 2 6.55 -21.85 -7.08
C ALA A 2 5.60 -21.27 -6.00
N LEU A 3 5.75 -19.98 -5.67
CA LEU A 3 4.82 -19.31 -4.77
C LEU A 3 3.44 -19.17 -5.43
N PRO A 4 2.34 -19.31 -4.67
CA PRO A 4 1.00 -19.04 -5.19
C PRO A 4 0.88 -17.57 -5.63
N GLU A 5 0.21 -17.34 -6.76
CA GLU A 5 0.00 -16.01 -7.32
C GLU A 5 -1.31 -15.39 -6.84
N VAL A 6 -1.27 -14.09 -6.52
CA VAL A 6 -2.43 -13.27 -6.15
C VAL A 6 -2.33 -11.91 -6.83
N THR A 7 -3.44 -11.42 -7.36
CA THR A 7 -3.56 -10.04 -7.84
C THR A 7 -4.40 -9.24 -6.85
N ILE A 8 -3.96 -8.03 -6.50
CA ILE A 8 -4.66 -7.14 -5.58
C ILE A 8 -4.94 -5.84 -6.31
N TYR A 9 -6.22 -5.47 -6.46
CA TYR A 9 -6.63 -4.15 -6.90
C TYR A 9 -6.83 -3.26 -5.68
N THR A 10 -6.36 -2.01 -5.74
CA THR A 10 -6.39 -1.11 -4.58
C THR A 10 -6.79 0.29 -4.99
N ASP A 11 -7.64 0.92 -4.19
CA ASP A 11 -8.06 2.32 -4.33
C ASP A 11 -8.29 2.95 -2.96
N GLY A 12 -8.15 4.28 -2.88
CA GLY A 12 -8.39 5.05 -1.66
C GLY A 12 -8.73 6.51 -1.94
N ALA A 13 -9.69 7.04 -1.20
CA ALA A 13 -10.20 8.40 -1.38
C ALA A 13 -10.52 9.07 -0.05
N CYS A 14 -10.48 10.40 -0.05
CA CYS A 14 -10.71 11.27 1.11
C CYS A 14 -11.37 12.57 0.64
N SER A 15 -12.46 12.96 1.31
CA SER A 15 -13.19 14.19 1.00
C SER A 15 -13.80 14.81 2.26
N PRO A 16 -13.45 16.06 2.63
CA PRO A 16 -12.37 16.89 2.06
C PRO A 16 -10.98 16.25 2.28
N ASN A 17 -9.90 16.87 1.79
CA ASN A 17 -8.53 16.35 1.93
C ASN A 17 -7.60 17.39 2.58
N PRO A 18 -7.28 17.27 3.89
CA PRO A 18 -7.62 16.18 4.80
C PRO A 18 -9.09 16.17 5.23
N GLY A 19 -9.58 15.00 5.65
CA GLY A 19 -10.97 14.80 6.07
C GLY A 19 -11.31 13.32 6.25
N VAL A 20 -12.59 12.98 6.06
CA VAL A 20 -13.06 11.60 6.10
C VAL A 20 -12.59 10.88 4.84
N GLY A 21 -11.96 9.72 5.00
CA GLY A 21 -11.52 8.90 3.88
C GLY A 21 -11.80 7.42 4.07
N GLY A 22 -11.73 6.70 2.97
CA GLY A 22 -11.87 5.25 2.93
C GLY A 22 -10.95 4.64 1.89
N TRP A 23 -10.68 3.35 2.08
CA TRP A 23 -9.81 2.57 1.22
C TRP A 23 -10.45 1.21 0.94
N ALA A 24 -10.11 0.61 -0.19
CA ALA A 24 -10.56 -0.73 -0.55
C ALA A 24 -9.46 -1.54 -1.25
N ALA A 25 -9.46 -2.86 -1.01
CA ALA A 25 -8.60 -3.81 -1.70
C ALA A 25 -9.39 -5.06 -2.13
N VAL A 26 -9.28 -5.43 -3.40
CA VAL A 26 -9.95 -6.60 -3.99
C VAL A 26 -8.89 -7.61 -4.41
N LEU A 27 -8.93 -8.81 -3.84
CA LEU A 27 -7.94 -9.86 -4.06
C LEU A 27 -8.50 -10.96 -4.96
N LEU A 28 -7.76 -11.26 -6.01
CA LEU A 28 -8.07 -12.30 -6.98
C LEU A 28 -7.04 -13.41 -6.92
N LYS A 29 -7.52 -14.64 -7.03
CA LYS A 29 -6.71 -15.84 -7.22
C LYS A 29 -7.26 -16.60 -8.42
N ASN A 30 -6.38 -16.94 -9.36
CA ASN A 30 -6.77 -17.58 -10.63
C ASN A 30 -7.87 -16.79 -11.38
N GLY A 31 -7.82 -15.45 -11.34
CA GLY A 31 -8.79 -14.57 -11.99
C GLY A 31 -10.14 -14.43 -11.26
N CYS A 32 -10.38 -15.17 -10.17
CA CYS A 32 -11.60 -15.06 -9.38
C CYS A 32 -11.38 -14.24 -8.12
N VAL A 33 -12.30 -13.31 -7.82
CA VAL A 33 -12.33 -12.61 -6.54
C VAL A 33 -12.58 -13.62 -5.44
N TYR A 34 -11.73 -13.62 -4.41
CA TYR A 34 -11.91 -14.46 -3.23
C TYR A 34 -11.95 -13.67 -1.93
N ARG A 35 -11.63 -12.37 -1.97
CA ARG A 35 -11.66 -11.49 -0.81
C ARG A 35 -11.77 -10.04 -1.23
N GLU A 36 -12.57 -9.31 -0.48
CA GLU A 36 -12.69 -7.85 -0.54
C GLU A 36 -12.44 -7.29 0.86
N LEU A 37 -11.69 -6.20 0.93
CA LEU A 37 -11.33 -5.51 2.15
C LEU A 37 -11.66 -4.03 1.98
N SER A 38 -12.11 -3.39 3.05
CA SER A 38 -12.26 -1.94 3.10
C SER A 38 -12.08 -1.41 4.50
N GLY A 39 -11.81 -0.12 4.60
CA GLY A 39 -11.72 0.60 5.86
C GLY A 39 -12.06 2.08 5.68
N ARG A 40 -12.31 2.75 6.81
CA ARG A 40 -12.65 4.17 6.87
C ARG A 40 -11.90 4.83 8.02
N GLU A 41 -11.44 6.05 7.80
CA GLU A 41 -10.81 6.90 8.80
C GLU A 41 -11.47 8.28 8.80
N GLU A 42 -11.81 8.81 9.99
CA GLU A 42 -12.46 10.12 10.12
C GLU A 42 -11.53 11.30 9.80
N ALA A 43 -10.22 11.13 10.00
CA ALA A 43 -9.21 12.17 9.84
C ALA A 43 -7.98 11.63 9.11
N THR A 44 -8.00 11.71 7.79
CA THR A 44 -6.97 11.15 6.92
C THR A 44 -6.73 11.99 5.66
N THR A 45 -6.02 11.45 4.67
CA THR A 45 -5.79 12.06 3.35
C THR A 45 -5.93 11.03 2.24
N ASN A 46 -6.09 11.46 0.98
CA ASN A 46 -6.09 10.57 -0.19
C ASN A 46 -4.89 9.62 -0.18
N ASN A 47 -3.68 10.18 -0.10
CA ASN A 47 -2.44 9.40 -0.15
C ASN A 47 -2.30 8.36 0.97
N ARG A 48 -2.86 8.65 2.16
CA ARG A 48 -2.89 7.67 3.26
C ARG A 48 -3.85 6.53 2.96
N MET A 49 -5.01 6.83 2.39
CA MET A 49 -6.01 5.81 2.01
C MET A 49 -5.51 4.91 0.88
N GLU A 50 -4.88 5.48 -0.14
CA GLU A 50 -4.24 4.70 -1.21
C GLU A 50 -3.16 3.75 -0.66
N LEU A 51 -2.31 4.24 0.26
CA LEU A 51 -1.32 3.40 0.94
C LEU A 51 -1.95 2.32 1.83
N ALA A 52 -3.00 2.68 2.58
CA ALA A 52 -3.70 1.76 3.45
C ALA A 52 -4.31 0.59 2.66
N ALA A 53 -4.90 0.86 1.48
CA ALA A 53 -5.40 -0.18 0.59
C ALA A 53 -4.32 -1.20 0.22
N ALA A 54 -3.16 -0.73 -0.24
CA ALA A 54 -2.03 -1.60 -0.59
C ALA A 54 -1.50 -2.39 0.61
N LEU A 55 -1.31 -1.71 1.75
CA LEU A 55 -0.81 -2.33 2.98
C LEU A 55 -1.76 -3.43 3.49
N HIS A 56 -3.05 -3.12 3.62
CA HIS A 56 -4.03 -4.09 4.14
C HIS A 56 -4.29 -5.23 3.18
N GLY A 57 -4.24 -4.99 1.87
CA GLY A 57 -4.27 -6.04 0.86
C GLY A 57 -3.17 -7.08 1.09
N LEU A 58 -1.93 -6.61 1.24
CA LEU A 58 -0.76 -7.47 1.48
C LEU A 58 -0.81 -8.14 2.87
N LEU A 59 -1.11 -7.40 3.94
CA LEU A 59 -1.24 -7.95 5.31
C LEU A 59 -2.26 -9.08 5.42
N SER A 60 -3.26 -9.11 4.53
CA SER A 60 -4.28 -10.15 4.53
C SER A 60 -3.76 -11.53 4.09
N LEU A 61 -2.56 -11.58 3.48
CA LEU A 61 -1.91 -12.80 3.00
C LEU A 61 -1.07 -13.44 4.14
N ARG A 62 -1.53 -14.58 4.66
CA ARG A 62 -0.90 -15.26 5.80
C ARG A 62 0.38 -16.06 5.49
N LYS A 63 0.74 -16.18 4.21
CA LYS A 63 1.90 -16.95 3.71
C LYS A 63 2.57 -16.16 2.58
N PRO A 64 3.84 -16.43 2.24
CA PRO A 64 4.48 -15.83 1.07
C PRO A 64 3.70 -16.15 -0.22
N HIS A 65 3.51 -15.14 -1.07
CA HIS A 65 2.81 -15.22 -2.34
C HIS A 65 3.60 -14.38 -3.35
N ARG A 66 3.53 -14.74 -4.63
CA ARG A 66 3.92 -13.81 -5.69
C ARG A 66 2.75 -12.86 -5.93
N VAL A 67 2.90 -11.60 -5.56
CA VAL A 67 1.80 -10.62 -5.58
C VAL A 67 1.96 -9.63 -6.72
N VAL A 68 0.86 -9.36 -7.43
CA VAL A 68 0.74 -8.23 -8.37
C VAL A 68 -0.25 -7.23 -7.78
N VAL A 69 0.22 -6.02 -7.47
CA VAL A 69 -0.65 -4.94 -7.01
C VAL A 69 -0.98 -4.03 -8.20
N ILE A 70 -2.28 -3.77 -8.40
CA ILE A 70 -2.81 -2.89 -9.44
C ILE A 70 -3.46 -1.69 -8.75
N THR A 71 -2.95 -0.51 -9.05
CA THR A 71 -3.41 0.78 -8.51
C THR A 71 -3.25 1.88 -9.55
N ASP A 72 -4.15 2.85 -9.54
CA ASP A 72 -4.04 4.11 -10.27
C ASP A 72 -3.30 5.21 -9.47
N SER A 73 -3.03 4.97 -8.18
CA SER A 73 -2.25 5.89 -7.34
C SER A 73 -0.83 6.03 -7.86
N THR A 74 -0.55 7.20 -8.43
CA THR A 74 0.82 7.60 -8.79
C THR A 74 1.71 7.71 -7.55
N TYR A 75 1.14 8.03 -6.39
CA TYR A 75 1.87 8.16 -5.14
C TYR A 75 2.39 6.80 -4.65
N VAL A 76 1.54 5.77 -4.62
CA VAL A 76 1.94 4.41 -4.24
C VAL A 76 2.92 3.84 -5.28
N LYS A 77 2.59 3.94 -6.57
CA LYS A 77 3.44 3.45 -7.67
C LYS A 77 4.85 4.04 -7.61
N ASN A 78 4.98 5.37 -7.57
CA ASN A 78 6.30 6.02 -7.55
C ASN A 78 7.03 5.81 -6.22
N GLY A 79 6.30 5.74 -5.11
CA GLY A 79 6.88 5.45 -3.81
C GLY A 79 7.56 4.09 -3.78
N ILE A 80 6.89 3.03 -4.23
CA ILE A 80 7.48 1.69 -4.31
C ILE A 80 8.60 1.63 -5.36
N CYS A 81 8.33 2.06 -6.59
CA CYS A 81 9.24 1.85 -7.72
C CYS A 81 10.47 2.76 -7.73
N SER A 82 10.41 3.94 -7.09
CA SER A 82 11.45 4.96 -7.24
C SER A 82 11.96 5.52 -5.93
N TRP A 83 11.09 5.83 -4.97
CA TRP A 83 11.50 6.64 -3.80
C TRP A 83 11.93 5.82 -2.60
N MET A 84 11.23 4.73 -2.29
CA MET A 84 11.40 3.96 -1.06
C MET A 84 12.83 3.45 -0.87
N SER A 85 13.49 2.99 -1.94
CA SER A 85 14.88 2.54 -1.85
C SER A 85 15.84 3.65 -1.39
N ALA A 86 15.63 4.90 -1.85
CA ALA A 86 16.42 6.04 -1.45
C ALA A 86 16.09 6.49 -0.03
N TRP A 87 14.82 6.46 0.36
CA TRP A 87 14.39 6.76 1.73
C TRP A 87 15.00 5.79 2.74
N LYS A 88 14.98 4.48 2.48
CA LYS A 88 15.60 3.46 3.33
C LYS A 88 17.09 3.71 3.53
N ARG A 89 17.84 3.98 2.44
CA ARG A 89 19.27 4.32 2.51
C ARG A 89 19.56 5.59 3.32
N ARG A 90 18.59 6.50 3.42
CA ARG A 90 18.71 7.78 4.14
C ARG A 90 18.03 7.75 5.52
N GLY A 91 17.69 6.58 6.05
CA GLY A 91 17.02 6.46 7.35
C GLY A 91 15.62 7.08 7.38
N TRP A 92 14.87 6.92 6.29
CA TRP A 92 13.52 7.46 6.08
C TRP A 92 13.45 8.99 6.10
N LEU A 93 14.46 9.62 5.49
CA LEU A 93 14.53 11.05 5.25
C LEU A 93 14.48 11.37 3.75
N THR A 94 13.87 12.50 3.43
CA THR A 94 13.86 13.09 2.09
C THR A 94 15.23 13.69 1.74
N ALA A 95 15.42 14.13 0.49
CA ALA A 95 16.65 14.82 0.08
C ALA A 95 16.92 16.10 0.90
N ALA A 96 15.87 16.76 1.37
CA ALA A 96 15.95 17.93 2.25
C ALA A 96 16.19 17.58 3.73
N ARG A 97 16.53 16.32 4.04
CA ARG A 97 16.71 15.79 5.42
C ARG A 97 15.48 15.92 6.32
N GLN A 98 14.30 16.05 5.73
CA GLN A 98 13.04 16.04 6.46
C GLN A 98 12.48 14.62 6.53
N PRO A 99 11.72 14.27 7.58
CA PRO A 99 11.00 13.00 7.64
C PRO A 99 10.14 12.77 6.39
N VAL A 100 10.15 11.54 5.88
CA VAL A 100 9.25 11.13 4.80
C VAL A 100 7.80 11.25 5.26
N ARG A 101 6.94 11.83 4.43
CA ARG A 101 5.49 11.90 4.71
C ARG A 101 4.89 10.49 4.70
N ASN A 102 3.98 10.21 5.62
CA ASN A 102 3.36 8.89 5.80
C ASN A 102 4.37 7.76 6.07
N ARG A 103 5.50 8.10 6.71
CA ARG A 103 6.57 7.15 7.06
C ARG A 103 6.04 5.93 7.82
N ASP A 104 5.07 6.15 8.70
CA ASP A 104 4.39 5.11 9.47
C ASP A 104 3.79 4.00 8.60
N LEU A 105 3.13 4.36 7.49
CA LEU A 105 2.55 3.41 6.55
C LEU A 105 3.61 2.81 5.62
N TRP A 106 4.57 3.61 5.18
CA TRP A 106 5.65 3.14 4.31
C TRP A 106 6.56 2.13 4.98
N GLU A 107 6.90 2.32 6.26
CA GLU A 107 7.72 1.37 7.01
C GLU A 107 7.00 0.04 7.19
N GLN A 108 5.70 0.06 7.49
CA GLN A 108 4.88 -1.16 7.56
C GLN A 108 4.80 -1.84 6.19
N LEU A 109 4.57 -1.07 5.12
CA LEU A 109 4.49 -1.60 3.77
C LEU A 109 5.81 -2.25 3.34
N ASP A 110 6.94 -1.63 3.65
CA ASP A 110 8.27 -2.19 3.38
C ASP A 110 8.48 -3.54 4.11
N GLN A 111 8.08 -3.63 5.38
CA GLN A 111 8.16 -4.88 6.14
C GLN A 111 7.32 -5.98 5.49
N VAL A 112 6.09 -5.68 5.08
CA VAL A 112 5.19 -6.67 4.48
C VAL A 112 5.66 -7.10 3.09
N ILE A 113 6.16 -6.16 2.27
CA ILE A 113 6.74 -6.48 0.95
C ILE A 113 7.91 -7.45 1.10
N THR A 114 8.76 -7.33 2.13
CA THR A 114 9.87 -8.28 2.32
C THR A 114 9.44 -9.71 2.70
N HIS A 115 8.18 -9.92 3.07
CA HIS A 115 7.62 -11.25 3.39
C HIS A 115 6.99 -11.98 2.19
N HIS A 116 6.86 -11.32 1.04
CA HIS A 116 6.21 -11.85 -0.18
C HIS A 116 7.18 -11.89 -1.35
#